data_AF-A0A225VC29-F1
#
_entry.id   AF-A0A225VC29-F1
#
_cell.length_a   1.000
_cell.length_b   1.000
_cell.length_c   1.000
_cell.angle_alpha   90.00
_cell.angle_beta   90.00
_cell.angle_gamma   90.00
#
_symmetry.space_group_name_H-M   'P 1'
#
loop_
_entity.id
_entity.type
_entity.pdbx_description
1 polymer ?
#
loop_
_entity_poly.entity_id
_entity_poly.type
_entity_poly.pdbx_seq_one_letter_code
_entity_poly.pdbx_strand_id
1 'polypeptide(L)'
;MKDLIRKECSLREIKLTTRTNSADHIKCLRRYDDLVNQGELASEASVLATGSARRTKHCVFRLINVLMSNDLVMRLIEVTGNNLDRQDLDDVQASPKALFWKDVETKVCSHDEDCNGLIEDDVAFEGINPAIVVKHDAAKLEEPWAEVRSFFSIYETDFRMSGTHSPHFKKFVRGQTDVLYLWYWLKLRPDALSNVRGGLYVEDEFDTMASSETPIREVRSPYNSTTTGPGTSKKRAGSYTPHINNPNKKTKSE
;
A
#
# COMPACT_ATOMS: atom_id res chain seq x y z
N MET A 1 -26.20 -7.37 -34.09
CA MET A 1 -25.74 -8.20 -32.94
C MET A 1 -25.48 -7.35 -31.70
N LYS A 2 -24.52 -6.41 -31.70
CA LYS A 2 -24.21 -5.54 -30.54
C LYS A 2 -25.45 -4.86 -29.92
N ASP A 3 -26.38 -4.35 -30.74
CA ASP A 3 -27.58 -3.66 -30.23
C ASP A 3 -28.61 -4.58 -29.58
N LEU A 4 -28.68 -5.86 -29.97
CA LEU A 4 -29.51 -6.86 -29.27
C LEU A 4 -28.96 -7.13 -27.88
N ILE A 5 -27.64 -7.31 -27.76
CA ILE A 5 -26.95 -7.52 -26.49
C ILE A 5 -27.15 -6.31 -25.55
N ARG A 6 -27.08 -5.08 -26.07
CA ARG A 6 -27.38 -3.88 -25.28
C ARG A 6 -28.85 -3.81 -24.83
N LYS A 7 -29.80 -4.12 -25.72
CA LYS A 7 -31.23 -4.18 -25.38
C LYS A 7 -31.51 -5.22 -24.29
N GLU A 8 -30.90 -6.40 -24.37
CA GLU A 8 -31.05 -7.45 -23.36
C GLU A 8 -30.53 -7.01 -21.99
N CYS A 9 -29.36 -6.36 -21.92
CA CYS A 9 -28.88 -5.75 -20.67
C CYS A 9 -29.88 -4.74 -20.12
N SER A 10 -30.45 -3.87 -20.96
CA SER A 10 -31.45 -2.88 -20.54
C SER A 10 -32.76 -3.52 -20.05
N LEU A 11 -33.23 -4.59 -20.68
CA LEU A 11 -34.43 -5.33 -20.26
C LEU A 11 -34.29 -5.98 -18.88
N ARG A 12 -33.07 -6.39 -18.53
CA ARG A 12 -32.70 -6.99 -17.23
C ARG A 12 -32.20 -5.96 -16.20
N GLU A 13 -32.38 -4.68 -16.49
CA GLU A 13 -31.88 -3.53 -15.70
C GLU A 13 -30.36 -3.49 -15.45
N ILE A 14 -29.57 -4.26 -16.21
CA ILE A 14 -28.11 -4.39 -16.09
C ILE A 14 -27.45 -3.08 -16.56
N LYS A 15 -27.28 -2.15 -15.61
CA LYS A 15 -26.75 -0.78 -15.82
C LYS A 15 -25.24 -0.79 -16.08
N LEU A 16 -24.86 -0.97 -17.35
CA LEU A 16 -23.49 -0.82 -17.84
C LEU A 16 -23.20 0.61 -18.33
N THR A 17 -21.92 0.98 -18.34
CA THR A 17 -21.49 2.32 -18.77
C THR A 17 -21.54 2.48 -20.29
N THR A 18 -21.59 3.70 -20.79
CA THR A 18 -21.73 3.95 -22.24
C THR A 18 -20.52 3.53 -23.09
N ARG A 19 -19.36 3.24 -22.47
CA ARG A 19 -18.13 2.76 -23.12
C ARG A 19 -17.88 1.25 -22.96
N THR A 20 -18.78 0.49 -22.34
CA THR A 20 -18.58 -0.96 -22.12
C THR A 20 -18.59 -1.74 -23.43
N ASN A 21 -17.73 -2.77 -23.56
CA ASN A 21 -17.58 -3.53 -24.82
C ASN A 21 -18.57 -4.71 -24.91
N SER A 22 -18.70 -5.32 -26.10
CA SER A 22 -19.70 -6.39 -26.31
C SER A 22 -19.43 -7.69 -25.53
N ALA A 23 -18.18 -7.97 -25.17
CA ALA A 23 -17.82 -9.14 -24.37
C ALA A 23 -18.16 -8.92 -22.89
N ASP A 24 -17.94 -7.72 -22.36
CA ASP A 24 -18.34 -7.34 -21.00
C ASP A 24 -19.87 -7.45 -20.81
N HIS A 25 -20.65 -6.98 -21.79
CA HIS A 25 -22.10 -7.16 -21.77
C HIS A 25 -22.50 -8.65 -21.71
N ILE A 26 -21.87 -9.51 -22.53
CA ILE A 26 -22.11 -10.96 -22.52
C ILE A 26 -21.71 -11.57 -21.17
N LYS A 27 -20.59 -11.12 -20.57
CA LYS A 27 -20.12 -11.55 -19.24
C LYS A 27 -21.14 -11.20 -18.15
N CYS A 28 -21.68 -9.98 -18.17
CA CYS A 28 -22.72 -9.56 -17.23
C CYS A 28 -24.03 -10.33 -17.45
N LEU A 29 -24.46 -10.56 -18.69
CA LEU A 29 -25.64 -11.37 -18.98
C LEU A 29 -25.52 -12.80 -18.46
N ARG A 30 -24.38 -13.47 -18.71
CA ARG A 30 -24.10 -14.81 -18.15
C ARG A 30 -24.14 -14.81 -16.62
N ARG A 31 -23.45 -13.85 -15.99
CA ARG A 31 -23.43 -13.73 -14.52
C ARG A 31 -24.84 -13.48 -13.95
N TYR A 32 -25.69 -12.72 -14.65
CA TYR A 32 -27.10 -12.55 -14.28
C TYR A 32 -27.86 -13.88 -14.36
N ASP A 33 -27.72 -14.62 -15.47
CA ASP A 33 -28.38 -15.91 -15.66
C ASP A 33 -27.95 -16.92 -14.58
N ASP A 34 -26.64 -17.00 -14.28
CA ASP A 34 -26.10 -17.86 -13.23
C ASP A 34 -26.70 -17.54 -11.85
N LEU A 35 -26.82 -16.25 -11.50
CA LEU A 35 -27.37 -15.80 -10.21
C LEU A 35 -28.88 -16.05 -10.10
N VAL A 36 -29.65 -15.80 -11.15
CA VAL A 36 -31.10 -16.12 -11.18
C VAL A 36 -31.32 -17.63 -11.10
N ASN A 37 -30.49 -18.43 -11.78
CA ASN A 37 -30.53 -19.90 -11.67
C ASN A 37 -30.14 -20.42 -10.27
N GLN A 38 -29.37 -19.64 -9.50
CA GLN A 38 -29.04 -19.91 -8.10
C GLN A 38 -30.12 -19.43 -7.11
N GLY A 39 -31.16 -18.74 -7.58
CA GLY A 39 -32.30 -18.29 -6.77
C GLY A 39 -32.21 -16.85 -6.25
N GLU A 40 -31.22 -16.06 -6.67
CA GLU A 40 -31.16 -14.62 -6.35
C GLU A 40 -32.30 -13.86 -7.07
N LEU A 41 -32.85 -12.82 -6.43
CA LEU A 41 -33.92 -12.04 -7.05
C LEU A 41 -33.37 -11.25 -8.26
N ALA A 42 -34.16 -11.10 -9.31
CA ALA A 42 -33.75 -10.45 -10.56
C ALA A 42 -33.09 -9.07 -10.37
N SER A 43 -33.58 -8.26 -9.42
CA SER A 43 -33.00 -6.95 -9.08
C SER A 43 -31.61 -7.07 -8.45
N GLU A 44 -31.42 -8.01 -7.53
CA GLU A 44 -30.14 -8.30 -6.88
C GLU A 44 -29.15 -8.89 -7.88
N ALA A 45 -29.58 -9.89 -8.65
CA ALA A 45 -28.83 -10.49 -9.74
C ALA A 45 -28.33 -9.44 -10.74
N SER A 46 -29.11 -8.39 -11.04
CA SER A 46 -28.72 -7.29 -11.93
C SER A 46 -27.60 -6.41 -11.35
N VAL A 47 -27.69 -6.03 -10.07
CA VAL A 47 -26.65 -5.27 -9.36
C VAL A 47 -25.35 -6.09 -9.23
N LEU A 48 -25.48 -7.40 -8.98
CA LEU A 48 -24.34 -8.32 -8.85
C LEU A 48 -23.72 -8.69 -10.20
N ALA A 49 -24.51 -8.78 -11.27
CA ALA A 49 -24.04 -9.05 -12.63
C ALA A 49 -23.18 -7.92 -13.19
N THR A 50 -23.55 -6.67 -12.91
CA THR A 50 -22.73 -5.49 -13.20
C THR A 50 -21.54 -5.32 -12.24
N GLY A 51 -21.52 -6.07 -11.13
CA GLY A 51 -20.65 -5.82 -9.98
C GLY A 51 -20.82 -4.41 -9.39
N SER A 52 -21.92 -3.72 -9.69
CA SER A 52 -22.12 -2.29 -9.41
C SER A 52 -22.71 -2.03 -8.01
N ALA A 53 -22.50 -2.98 -7.09
CA ALA A 53 -22.79 -2.79 -5.68
C ALA A 53 -21.96 -1.60 -5.17
N ARG A 54 -22.64 -0.46 -4.97
CA ARG A 54 -21.98 0.81 -4.61
C ARG A 54 -21.41 0.69 -3.21
N ARG A 55 -20.10 0.95 -3.05
CA ARG A 55 -19.43 1.03 -1.73
C ARG A 55 -20.24 1.96 -0.81
N THR A 56 -20.67 1.42 0.33
CA THR A 56 -21.28 2.19 1.42
C THR A 56 -20.24 2.50 2.49
N LYS A 57 -20.58 3.35 3.45
CA LYS A 57 -19.72 3.62 4.63
C LYS A 57 -19.50 2.38 5.52
N HIS A 58 -20.28 1.31 5.34
CA HIS A 58 -20.19 0.07 6.13
C HIS A 58 -19.17 -0.92 5.56
N CYS A 59 -19.01 -0.93 4.22
CA CYS A 59 -18.20 -1.93 3.52
C CYS A 59 -16.75 -1.97 4.00
N VAL A 60 -16.16 -0.80 4.27
CA VAL A 60 -14.76 -0.69 4.71
C VAL A 60 -14.59 -1.19 6.16
N PHE A 61 -15.53 -0.91 7.05
CA PHE A 61 -15.51 -1.42 8.43
C PHE A 61 -15.65 -2.95 8.46
N ARG A 62 -16.58 -3.51 7.66
CA ARG A 62 -16.72 -4.96 7.51
C ARG A 62 -15.45 -5.59 6.93
N LEU A 63 -14.85 -4.97 5.91
CA LEU A 63 -13.59 -5.43 5.32
C LEU A 63 -12.45 -5.42 6.35
N ILE A 64 -12.31 -4.37 7.16
CA ILE A 64 -11.30 -4.31 8.23
C ILE A 64 -11.54 -5.42 9.27
N ASN A 65 -12.79 -5.65 9.70
CA ASN A 65 -13.12 -6.77 10.60
C ASN A 65 -12.71 -8.13 10.01
N VAL A 66 -13.05 -8.37 8.75
CA VAL A 66 -12.70 -9.62 8.03
C VAL A 66 -11.18 -9.77 7.95
N LEU A 67 -10.45 -8.74 7.52
CA LEU A 67 -8.99 -8.78 7.39
C LEU A 67 -8.25 -8.93 8.72
N MET A 68 -8.83 -8.42 9.82
CA MET A 68 -8.26 -8.51 11.17
C MET A 68 -8.77 -9.70 12.00
N SER A 69 -9.67 -10.51 11.42
CA SER A 69 -10.14 -11.75 12.03
C SER A 69 -9.01 -12.77 12.17
N ASN A 70 -9.12 -13.66 13.17
CA ASN A 70 -8.02 -14.51 13.63
C ASN A 70 -7.45 -15.45 12.53
N ASP A 71 -8.31 -15.88 11.61
CA ASP A 71 -8.02 -16.77 10.48
C ASP A 71 -7.42 -16.05 9.25
N LEU A 72 -7.59 -14.73 9.13
CA LEU A 72 -7.10 -13.96 7.97
C LEU A 72 -5.95 -13.02 8.30
N VAL A 73 -5.81 -12.54 9.55
CA VAL A 73 -4.77 -11.54 9.89
C VAL A 73 -3.34 -12.05 9.66
N MET A 74 -3.05 -13.31 9.97
CA MET A 74 -1.72 -13.90 9.71
C MET A 74 -1.48 -14.09 8.20
N ARG A 75 -2.49 -14.59 7.47
CA ARG A 75 -2.42 -14.76 6.01
C ARG A 75 -2.24 -13.44 5.27
N LEU A 76 -2.87 -12.37 5.77
CA LEU A 76 -2.69 -11.01 5.27
C LEU A 76 -1.23 -10.55 5.43
N ILE A 77 -0.63 -10.79 6.60
CA ILE A 77 0.79 -10.50 6.88
C ILE A 77 1.68 -11.25 5.87
N GLU A 78 1.48 -12.56 5.69
CA GLU A 78 2.23 -13.39 4.74
C GLU A 78 2.10 -12.91 3.29
N VAL A 79 0.86 -12.76 2.80
CA VAL A 79 0.53 -12.42 1.40
C VAL A 79 1.00 -11.02 1.00
N THR A 80 1.17 -10.11 1.96
CA THR A 80 1.66 -8.75 1.67
C THR A 80 3.13 -8.53 2.09
N GLY A 81 3.71 -9.45 2.86
CA GLY A 81 5.13 -9.42 3.23
C GLY A 81 6.04 -10.08 2.21
N ASN A 82 5.49 -11.01 1.42
CA ASN A 82 6.20 -11.69 0.35
C ASN A 82 6.16 -10.86 -0.95
N ASN A 83 7.32 -10.65 -1.57
CA ASN A 83 7.39 -10.25 -2.97
C ASN A 83 6.92 -11.42 -3.84
N LEU A 84 6.04 -11.14 -4.81
CA LEU A 84 5.52 -12.14 -5.75
C LEU A 84 6.68 -12.75 -6.54
N ASP A 85 6.79 -14.09 -6.53
CA ASP A 85 7.79 -14.77 -7.35
C ASP A 85 7.33 -14.84 -8.81
N ARG A 86 8.25 -15.14 -9.72
CA ARG A 86 7.98 -15.25 -11.16
C ARG A 86 6.88 -16.27 -11.49
N GLN A 87 6.70 -17.30 -10.67
CA GLN A 87 5.59 -18.26 -10.81
C GLN A 87 4.21 -17.65 -10.49
N ASP A 88 4.11 -16.70 -9.56
CA ASP A 88 2.84 -16.01 -9.24
C ASP A 88 2.35 -15.11 -10.40
N LEU A 89 3.28 -14.72 -11.29
CA LEU A 89 2.98 -13.93 -12.48
C LEU A 89 2.50 -14.80 -13.65
N ASP A 90 2.89 -16.08 -13.70
CA ASP A 90 2.52 -17.02 -14.78
C ASP A 90 1.10 -17.60 -14.57
N ASP A 91 0.64 -17.81 -13.33
CA ASP A 91 -0.76 -18.13 -13.00
C ASP A 91 -1.34 -17.16 -11.97
N VAL A 92 -1.69 -15.97 -12.46
CA VAL A 92 -2.28 -14.87 -11.67
C VAL A 92 -3.53 -15.30 -10.90
N GLN A 93 -4.31 -16.27 -11.39
CA GLN A 93 -5.55 -16.72 -10.72
C GLN A 93 -5.29 -17.76 -9.62
N ALA A 94 -4.23 -18.56 -9.73
CA ALA A 94 -3.82 -19.51 -8.70
C ALA A 94 -2.86 -18.92 -7.65
N SER A 95 -2.34 -17.70 -7.87
CA SER A 95 -1.42 -17.03 -6.93
C SER A 95 -1.96 -16.98 -5.48
N PRO A 96 -1.10 -17.10 -4.44
CA PRO A 96 -1.52 -17.03 -3.04
C PRO A 96 -2.31 -15.76 -2.71
N LYS A 97 -1.98 -14.64 -3.39
CA LYS A 97 -2.69 -13.37 -3.27
C LYS A 97 -4.11 -13.42 -3.85
N ALA A 98 -4.29 -14.04 -5.02
CA ALA A 98 -5.62 -14.19 -5.62
C ALA A 98 -6.51 -15.11 -4.76
N LEU A 99 -5.97 -16.22 -4.26
CA LEU A 99 -6.66 -17.13 -3.35
C LEU A 99 -7.03 -16.44 -2.02
N PHE A 100 -6.12 -15.65 -1.44
CA PHE A 100 -6.41 -14.86 -0.26
C PHE A 100 -7.58 -13.89 -0.47
N TRP A 101 -7.58 -13.12 -1.57
CA TRP A 101 -8.70 -12.20 -1.84
C TRP A 101 -10.01 -12.91 -2.18
N LYS A 102 -9.97 -14.16 -2.66
CA LYS A 102 -11.17 -15.01 -2.82
C LYS A 102 -11.76 -15.46 -1.49
N ASP A 103 -10.93 -15.77 -0.51
CA ASP A 103 -11.39 -16.08 0.85
C ASP A 103 -11.94 -14.82 1.54
N VAL A 104 -11.29 -13.66 1.35
CA VAL A 104 -11.80 -12.36 1.82
C VAL A 104 -13.15 -12.02 1.16
N GLU A 105 -13.31 -12.19 -0.15
CA GLU A 105 -14.60 -12.03 -0.86
C GLU A 105 -15.69 -12.93 -0.24
N THR A 106 -15.36 -14.20 0.00
CA THR A 106 -16.26 -15.18 0.60
C THR A 106 -16.67 -14.76 2.02
N LYS A 107 -15.73 -14.30 2.86
CA LYS A 107 -16.00 -13.93 4.26
C LYS A 107 -16.65 -12.55 4.41
N VAL A 108 -16.38 -11.60 3.52
CA VAL A 108 -17.15 -10.34 3.45
C VAL A 108 -18.61 -10.62 3.09
N CYS A 109 -18.87 -11.58 2.19
CA CYS A 109 -20.21 -11.95 1.75
C CYS A 109 -20.96 -12.92 2.69
N SER A 110 -20.28 -13.60 3.61
CA SER A 110 -20.92 -14.46 4.62
C SER A 110 -21.58 -13.64 5.73
N HIS A 111 -22.46 -14.27 6.51
CA HIS A 111 -23.07 -13.67 7.70
C HIS A 111 -22.30 -14.04 8.98
N ASP A 112 -20.97 -13.90 8.94
CA ASP A 112 -20.11 -14.17 10.09
C ASP A 112 -20.32 -13.12 11.20
N GLU A 113 -20.82 -13.57 12.34
CA GLU A 113 -21.11 -12.75 13.52
C GLU A 113 -19.86 -12.10 14.12
N ASP A 114 -18.69 -12.75 14.03
CA ASP A 114 -17.42 -12.20 14.51
C ASP A 114 -17.03 -10.94 13.70
N CYS A 115 -17.59 -10.78 12.50
CA CYS A 115 -17.35 -9.63 11.62
C CYS A 115 -18.48 -8.58 11.64
N ASN A 116 -19.58 -8.83 12.37
CA ASN A 116 -20.78 -7.99 12.35
C ASN A 116 -20.70 -6.76 13.28
N GLY A 117 -19.93 -6.83 14.37
CA GLY A 117 -19.81 -5.78 15.38
C GLY A 117 -18.74 -4.70 15.09
N LEU A 118 -18.78 -3.61 15.85
CA LEU A 118 -17.65 -2.69 16.01
C LEU A 118 -16.80 -3.14 17.21
N ILE A 119 -15.47 -3.09 17.10
CA ILE A 119 -14.57 -3.44 18.22
C ILE A 119 -14.50 -2.39 19.35
N GLU A 120 -14.96 -1.16 19.09
CA GLU A 120 -14.90 -0.03 20.01
C GLU A 120 -16.15 0.85 19.84
N ASP A 121 -16.69 1.33 20.95
CA ASP A 121 -17.81 2.29 20.97
C ASP A 121 -17.26 3.73 20.98
N ASP A 122 -17.13 4.32 19.79
CA ASP A 122 -16.69 5.70 19.59
C ASP A 122 -17.74 6.44 18.76
N VAL A 123 -18.13 7.65 19.21
CA VAL A 123 -19.04 8.58 18.51
C VAL A 123 -18.67 8.86 17.05
N ALA A 124 -17.40 8.68 16.67
CA ALA A 124 -16.94 8.79 15.28
C ALA A 124 -17.51 7.68 14.38
N PHE A 125 -17.98 6.58 14.94
CA PHE A 125 -18.58 5.45 14.23
C PHE A 125 -20.12 5.48 14.29
N GLU A 126 -20.73 6.60 14.71
CA GLU A 126 -22.18 6.72 14.81
C GLU A 126 -22.90 6.38 13.49
N GLY A 127 -23.87 5.47 13.59
CA GLY A 127 -24.60 4.95 12.45
C GLY A 127 -23.76 4.14 11.46
N ILE A 128 -22.61 3.59 11.85
CA ILE A 128 -21.91 2.52 11.13
C ILE A 128 -22.41 1.17 11.65
N ASN A 129 -22.84 0.29 10.75
CA ASN A 129 -23.20 -1.10 11.07
C ASN A 129 -22.47 -2.08 10.13
N PRO A 130 -21.41 -2.78 10.59
CA PRO A 130 -20.68 -3.76 9.78
C PRO A 130 -21.46 -5.03 9.41
N ALA A 131 -22.61 -5.30 10.05
CA ALA A 131 -23.51 -6.40 9.66
C ALA A 131 -24.26 -6.15 8.33
N ILE A 132 -24.21 -4.91 7.79
CA ILE A 132 -24.78 -4.59 6.47
C ILE A 132 -23.84 -5.15 5.39
N VAL A 133 -24.10 -6.39 4.99
CA VAL A 133 -23.36 -7.08 3.92
C VAL A 133 -23.66 -6.45 2.57
N VAL A 134 -22.62 -5.95 1.90
CA VAL A 134 -22.66 -5.52 0.50
C VAL A 134 -21.68 -6.40 -0.27
N LYS A 135 -22.21 -7.23 -1.17
CA LYS A 135 -21.41 -8.17 -1.98
C LYS A 135 -20.47 -7.38 -2.91
N HIS A 136 -19.17 -7.56 -2.77
CA HIS A 136 -18.13 -7.01 -3.63
C HIS A 136 -17.23 -8.15 -4.13
N ASP A 137 -16.71 -8.04 -5.36
CA ASP A 137 -15.71 -9.00 -5.85
C ASP A 137 -14.33 -8.77 -5.23
N ALA A 138 -13.49 -9.81 -5.22
CA ALA A 138 -12.12 -9.79 -4.69
C ALA A 138 -11.30 -8.55 -5.10
N ALA A 139 -11.34 -8.14 -6.38
CA ALA A 139 -10.56 -7.01 -6.87
C ALA A 139 -11.05 -5.68 -6.27
N LYS A 140 -12.37 -5.51 -6.11
CA LYS A 140 -12.98 -4.32 -5.48
C LYS A 140 -12.82 -4.26 -3.97
N LEU A 141 -12.36 -5.33 -3.33
CA LEU A 141 -12.00 -5.34 -1.91
C LEU A 141 -10.53 -4.95 -1.69
N GLU A 142 -9.65 -5.20 -2.66
CA GLU A 142 -8.25 -4.73 -2.60
C GLU A 142 -8.14 -3.20 -2.70
N GLU A 143 -8.93 -2.55 -3.58
CA GLU A 143 -8.96 -1.09 -3.73
C GLU A 143 -9.17 -0.29 -2.41
N PRO A 144 -10.26 -0.50 -1.64
CA PRO A 144 -10.47 0.20 -0.37
C PRO A 144 -9.44 -0.19 0.71
N TRP A 145 -8.89 -1.41 0.68
CA TRP A 145 -7.82 -1.79 1.61
C TRP A 145 -6.53 -1.01 1.34
N ALA A 146 -6.13 -0.90 0.07
CA ALA A 146 -4.98 -0.10 -0.34
C ALA A 146 -5.19 1.40 -0.02
N GLU A 147 -6.41 1.92 -0.23
CA GLU A 147 -6.80 3.28 0.14
C GLU A 147 -6.61 3.54 1.65
N VAL A 148 -7.23 2.72 2.51
CA VAL A 148 -7.13 2.86 3.97
C VAL A 148 -5.68 2.74 4.46
N ARG A 149 -4.90 1.80 3.93
CA ARG A 149 -3.47 1.65 4.28
C ARG A 149 -2.64 2.87 3.90
N SER A 150 -2.88 3.45 2.74
CA SER A 150 -2.21 4.67 2.29
C SER A 150 -2.47 5.84 3.23
N PHE A 151 -3.75 6.10 3.55
CA PHE A 151 -4.13 7.15 4.50
C PHE A 151 -3.62 6.87 5.93
N PHE A 152 -3.61 5.60 6.35
CA PHE A 152 -3.01 5.21 7.63
C PHE A 152 -1.53 5.58 7.71
N SER A 153 -0.74 5.24 6.68
CA SER A 153 0.70 5.53 6.64
C SER A 153 0.99 7.04 6.70
N ILE A 154 0.17 7.85 6.01
CA ILE A 154 0.22 9.32 6.07
C ILE A 154 -0.07 9.82 7.49
N TYR A 155 -1.22 9.45 8.07
CA TYR A 155 -1.64 9.95 9.38
C TYR A 155 -0.79 9.42 10.54
N GLU A 156 -0.23 8.22 10.44
CA GLU A 156 0.72 7.71 11.41
C GLU A 156 2.06 8.44 11.34
N THR A 157 2.52 8.77 10.13
CA THR A 157 3.72 9.61 9.95
C THR A 157 3.51 11.00 10.55
N ASP A 158 2.38 11.67 10.23
CA ASP A 158 2.01 12.96 10.83
C ASP A 158 1.93 12.87 12.38
N PHE A 159 1.29 11.83 12.91
CA PHE A 159 1.16 11.57 14.34
C PHE A 159 2.54 11.44 15.02
N ARG A 160 3.45 10.65 14.43
CA ARG A 160 4.80 10.40 14.94
C ARG A 160 5.71 11.64 14.81
N MET A 161 5.57 12.41 13.75
CA MET A 161 6.34 13.65 13.51
C MET A 161 5.83 14.83 14.35
N SER A 162 4.61 14.76 14.90
CA SER A 162 3.98 15.88 15.63
C SER A 162 4.66 16.29 16.94
N GLY A 163 5.65 15.52 17.41
CA GLY A 163 6.62 15.86 18.47
C GLY A 163 6.07 15.96 19.89
N THR A 164 4.96 16.68 20.08
CA THR A 164 4.39 17.07 21.37
C THR A 164 2.89 17.39 21.34
N HIS A 165 2.23 17.45 20.16
CA HIS A 165 0.97 18.20 20.04
C HIS A 165 -0.36 17.46 20.27
N SER A 166 -0.41 16.12 20.28
CA SER A 166 -1.56 15.36 20.81
C SER A 166 -1.25 13.86 20.94
N PRO A 167 -1.51 13.20 22.08
CA PRO A 167 -1.37 11.74 22.19
C PRO A 167 -2.50 10.96 21.49
N HIS A 168 -3.54 11.66 21.01
CA HIS A 168 -4.70 11.03 20.37
C HIS A 168 -4.57 11.06 18.84
N PHE A 169 -4.27 9.91 18.24
CA PHE A 169 -4.30 9.66 16.79
C PHE A 169 -5.59 10.18 16.12
N LYS A 170 -6.73 10.09 16.82
CA LYS A 170 -8.04 10.63 16.40
C LYS A 170 -8.03 12.09 15.95
N LYS A 171 -7.10 12.93 16.42
CA LYS A 171 -6.99 14.33 15.96
C LYS A 171 -6.31 14.48 14.59
N PHE A 172 -5.59 13.46 14.13
CA PHE A 172 -4.81 13.47 12.89
C PHE A 172 -5.59 12.91 11.69
N VAL A 173 -6.52 11.98 11.91
CA VAL A 173 -7.33 11.32 10.87
C VAL A 173 -8.36 12.21 10.14
N ARG A 174 -8.48 13.51 10.47
CA ARG A 174 -9.32 14.50 9.74
C ARG A 174 -10.77 14.08 9.41
N GLY A 175 -11.38 13.21 10.21
CA GLY A 175 -12.74 12.69 9.98
C GLY A 175 -12.81 11.40 9.15
N GLN A 176 -11.67 10.83 8.76
CA GLN A 176 -11.56 9.55 8.07
C GLN A 176 -11.66 8.39 9.07
N THR A 177 -12.89 7.92 9.29
CA THR A 177 -13.25 7.07 10.43
C THR A 177 -12.90 5.60 10.24
N ASP A 178 -12.80 5.13 9.01
CA ASP A 178 -12.26 3.82 8.65
C ASP A 178 -10.76 3.68 9.02
N VAL A 179 -9.95 4.72 8.81
CA VAL A 179 -8.54 4.74 9.22
C VAL A 179 -8.39 4.82 10.74
N LEU A 180 -9.29 5.54 11.43
CA LEU A 180 -9.37 5.50 12.90
C LEU A 180 -9.72 4.11 13.43
N TYR A 181 -10.65 3.43 12.75
CA TYR A 181 -11.08 2.08 13.10
C TYR A 181 -9.96 1.06 12.90
N LEU A 182 -9.19 1.17 11.81
CA LEU A 182 -7.97 0.39 11.59
C LEU A 182 -6.94 0.61 12.71
N TRP A 183 -6.75 1.86 13.16
CA TRP A 183 -5.86 2.16 14.28
C TRP A 183 -6.30 1.50 15.60
N TYR A 184 -7.61 1.39 15.87
CA TYR A 184 -8.10 0.63 17.04
C TYR A 184 -7.85 -0.87 16.89
N TRP A 185 -8.07 -1.45 15.71
CA TRP A 185 -7.74 -2.85 15.43
C TRP A 185 -6.26 -3.16 15.65
N LEU A 186 -5.36 -2.26 15.23
CA LEU A 186 -3.91 -2.42 15.39
C LEU A 186 -3.43 -2.29 16.84
N LYS A 187 -4.23 -1.73 17.76
CA LYS A 187 -3.96 -1.85 19.21
C LYS A 187 -4.25 -3.26 19.74
N LEU A 188 -5.24 -3.94 19.16
CA LEU A 188 -5.64 -5.32 19.51
C LEU A 188 -4.80 -6.37 18.75
N ARG A 189 -4.19 -5.99 17.62
CA ARG A 189 -3.39 -6.82 16.71
C ARG A 189 -2.11 -6.07 16.29
N PRO A 190 -1.16 -5.82 17.20
CA PRO A 190 0.06 -5.06 16.90
C PRO A 190 0.95 -5.75 15.85
N ASP A 191 0.84 -7.07 15.71
CA ASP A 191 1.61 -7.86 14.74
C ASP A 191 1.29 -7.50 13.28
N ALA A 192 0.08 -7.00 13.01
CA ALA A 192 -0.34 -6.54 11.68
C ALA A 192 0.14 -5.11 11.35
N LEU A 193 0.78 -4.39 12.27
CA LEU A 193 1.18 -3.00 12.08
C LEU A 193 2.28 -2.83 11.01
N SER A 194 3.23 -3.76 10.94
CA SER A 194 4.28 -3.80 9.91
C SER A 194 3.70 -3.98 8.51
N ASN A 195 2.72 -4.88 8.37
CA ASN A 195 1.96 -5.11 7.15
C ASN A 195 1.23 -3.84 6.69
N VAL A 196 0.45 -3.23 7.59
CA VAL A 196 -0.37 -2.05 7.26
C VAL A 196 0.49 -0.89 6.78
N ARG A 197 1.58 -0.59 7.49
CA ARG A 197 2.57 0.45 7.13
C ARG A 197 3.14 0.30 5.72
N GLY A 198 3.17 -0.93 5.20
CA GLY A 198 3.83 -1.29 3.96
C GLY A 198 5.28 -1.61 4.19
N GLY A 199 5.69 -2.80 3.73
CA GLY A 199 7.08 -3.22 3.68
C GLY A 199 7.84 -2.53 2.56
N LEU A 200 7.96 -1.19 2.61
CA LEU A 200 9.12 -0.54 2.00
C LEU A 200 10.27 -0.67 3.00
N TYR A 201 10.93 -1.84 2.98
CA TYR A 201 12.26 -1.93 3.56
C TYR A 201 13.21 -1.03 2.76
N VAL A 202 14.29 -0.58 3.39
CA VAL A 202 15.17 0.52 2.93
C VAL A 202 15.84 0.26 1.56
N GLU A 203 15.72 -0.95 1.03
CA GLU A 203 16.30 -1.39 -0.26
C GLU A 203 15.68 -0.70 -1.51
N ASP A 204 14.49 -0.10 -1.41
CA ASP A 204 13.87 0.68 -2.49
C ASP A 204 14.30 2.17 -2.50
N GLU A 205 15.33 2.54 -1.72
CA GLU A 205 16.02 3.82 -1.86
C GLU A 205 16.85 3.81 -3.16
N PHE A 206 16.19 4.16 -4.28
CA PHE A 206 16.80 4.27 -5.61
C PHE A 206 18.06 5.15 -5.58
N ASP A 207 19.23 4.52 -5.63
CA ASP A 207 20.55 5.15 -5.62
C ASP A 207 20.79 5.96 -6.91
N THR A 208 20.21 7.16 -6.96
CA THR A 208 20.15 8.04 -8.15
C THR A 208 21.06 9.26 -8.00
N MET A 209 22.30 9.03 -7.59
CA MET A 209 23.46 9.90 -7.86
C MET A 209 24.74 9.14 -7.48
N ALA A 210 25.66 8.80 -8.40
CA ALA A 210 26.15 9.69 -9.45
C ALA A 210 26.63 8.96 -10.72
N SER A 211 26.25 9.51 -11.87
CA SER A 211 26.96 9.34 -13.15
C SER A 211 26.85 10.63 -13.96
N SER A 212 27.36 11.73 -13.39
CA SER A 212 27.57 12.99 -14.10
C SER A 212 28.96 13.02 -14.75
N GLU A 213 29.22 12.08 -15.67
CA GLU A 213 30.32 12.23 -16.62
C GLU A 213 29.92 13.27 -17.68
N THR A 214 30.29 14.54 -17.44
CA THR A 214 30.17 15.58 -18.45
C THR A 214 31.31 15.44 -19.47
N PRO A 215 31.02 15.30 -20.79
CA PRO A 215 32.05 15.08 -21.78
C PRO A 215 32.79 16.39 -22.11
N ILE A 216 34.11 16.42 -21.90
CA ILE A 216 34.98 17.47 -22.44
C ILE A 216 35.84 16.87 -23.55
N ARG A 217 35.71 17.45 -24.76
CA ARG A 217 36.35 16.93 -25.98
C ARG A 217 37.65 17.68 -26.31
N GLU A 218 38.73 16.92 -26.33
CA GLU A 218 40.02 17.11 -27.04
C GLU A 218 40.57 18.51 -27.36
N VAL A 219 41.79 18.78 -26.89
CA VAL A 219 42.81 19.49 -27.71
C VAL A 219 44.15 18.72 -27.67
N ARG A 220 44.69 18.45 -28.87
CA ARG A 220 45.99 17.84 -29.23
C ARG A 220 47.18 18.77 -28.90
N SER A 221 48.48 18.41 -28.82
CA SER A 221 49.25 17.15 -28.87
C SER A 221 50.69 17.45 -28.32
N PRO A 222 51.84 16.92 -28.81
CA PRO A 222 52.69 15.97 -28.09
C PRO A 222 54.05 16.53 -27.60
N TYR A 223 54.84 15.70 -26.88
CA TYR A 223 56.25 15.34 -27.16
C TYR A 223 56.98 14.79 -25.91
N ASN A 224 57.58 13.60 -26.06
CA ASN A 224 58.85 13.03 -25.51
C ASN A 224 59.25 13.34 -24.02
N SER A 225 59.87 12.43 -23.24
CA SER A 225 60.89 11.44 -23.60
C SER A 225 61.05 10.30 -22.55
N THR A 226 61.84 9.30 -22.93
CA THR A 226 62.03 7.97 -22.31
C THR A 226 63.08 7.88 -21.17
N THR A 227 62.98 6.79 -20.38
CA THR A 227 64.08 5.94 -19.81
C THR A 227 64.79 6.23 -18.45
N THR A 228 64.89 5.13 -17.67
CA THR A 228 65.99 4.67 -16.77
C THR A 228 66.39 5.45 -15.50
N GLY A 229 66.45 4.72 -14.36
CA GLY A 229 67.33 5.03 -13.21
C GLY A 229 68.75 4.45 -13.43
N PRO A 230 69.55 4.09 -12.38
CA PRO A 230 69.33 4.14 -10.92
C PRO A 230 70.49 4.87 -10.15
N GLY A 231 70.49 4.84 -8.80
CA GLY A 231 71.75 4.88 -8.03
C GLY A 231 71.95 5.88 -6.87
N THR A 232 71.65 5.43 -5.64
CA THR A 232 72.53 5.52 -4.43
C THR A 232 73.30 6.80 -4.00
N SER A 233 73.04 7.21 -2.73
CA SER A 233 74.04 7.54 -1.65
C SER A 233 74.20 8.97 -1.08
N LYS A 234 73.91 9.04 0.24
CA LYS A 234 74.70 9.66 1.35
C LYS A 234 74.72 11.19 1.64
N LYS A 235 74.33 11.47 2.91
CA LYS A 235 74.91 12.45 3.90
C LYS A 235 74.68 13.97 3.66
N ARG A 236 74.71 14.87 4.67
CA ARG A 236 74.42 14.86 6.14
C ARG A 236 74.56 16.31 6.69
N ALA A 237 73.75 16.66 7.72
CA ALA A 237 73.97 17.72 8.74
C ALA A 237 73.71 19.23 8.42
N GLY A 238 73.31 19.98 9.47
CA GLY A 238 73.29 21.46 9.54
C GLY A 238 71.89 22.09 9.69
N SER A 239 71.14 21.90 10.78
CA SER A 239 71.08 22.78 11.99
C SER A 239 70.70 24.25 11.75
N TYR A 240 69.54 24.70 12.26
CA TYR A 240 69.38 25.85 13.18
C TYR A 240 67.89 26.12 13.54
N THR A 241 67.64 26.24 14.84
CA THR A 241 66.52 26.92 15.53
C THR A 241 67.17 27.72 16.70
N PRO A 242 66.50 28.58 17.52
CA PRO A 242 65.05 28.83 17.67
C PRO A 242 64.63 30.31 17.89
N HIS A 243 63.31 30.55 17.96
CA HIS A 243 62.61 31.41 18.95
C HIS A 243 61.09 31.24 18.70
N ILE A 244 60.19 30.83 19.62
CA ILE A 244 59.92 31.20 21.03
C ILE A 244 59.40 32.64 21.19
N ASN A 245 58.06 32.82 21.13
CA ASN A 245 57.26 33.00 22.37
C ASN A 245 55.72 32.94 22.16
N ASN A 246 55.05 32.34 23.15
CA ASN A 246 53.61 32.44 23.48
C ASN A 246 53.52 33.45 24.69
N PRO A 247 52.48 33.59 25.57
CA PRO A 247 51.14 32.98 25.65
C PRO A 247 49.97 33.90 26.17
N ASN A 248 48.81 33.27 26.46
CA ASN A 248 47.81 33.60 27.51
C ASN A 248 46.87 34.81 27.33
N LYS A 249 45.55 34.69 27.60
CA LYS A 249 45.02 34.46 28.97
C LYS A 249 43.60 33.86 29.04
N LYS A 250 43.30 33.19 30.16
CA LYS A 250 41.98 32.71 30.65
C LYS A 250 41.48 33.58 31.82
N THR A 251 40.17 33.82 31.90
CA THR A 251 39.28 34.22 33.04
C THR A 251 37.86 34.28 32.46
N LYS A 252 36.73 33.85 33.04
CA LYS A 252 36.32 33.32 34.37
C LYS A 252 36.24 34.32 35.55
N SER A 253 35.29 34.02 36.45
CA SER A 253 34.64 34.88 37.46
C SER A 253 33.67 35.90 36.81
N GLU A 254 32.47 36.13 37.34
CA GLU A 254 31.84 35.67 38.60
C GLU A 254 30.34 35.39 38.37
#